data_AF-A0A841PAZ8-F1
#
_entry.id   AF-A0A841PAZ8-F1
#
_cell.length_a   1.000
_cell.length_b   1.000
_cell.length_c   1.000
_cell.angle_alpha   90.00
_cell.angle_beta   90.00
_cell.angle_gamma   90.00
#
_symmetry.space_group_name_H-M   'P 1'
#
loop_
_entity.id
_entity.type
_entity.pdbx_description
1 polymer ?
#
loop_
_entity_poly.entity_id
_entity_poly.type
_entity_poly.pdbx_seq_one_letter_code
_entity_poly.pdbx_strand_id
1 'polypeptide(L)'
;MDCYTSVGPASHAIGAALKSDAQMDAYQREMIEGHVAFYVEVLEPLSPLPQEDVRRRCVGIIGAAEALSAEMVRGAATKEEGARSLATPIISWLSAPTPSYAPELP
;
A
#
# COMPACT_ATOMS: atom_id res chain seq x y z
N MET A 1 8.74 8.55 4.31
CA MET A 1 8.38 7.94 5.62
C MET A 1 8.65 8.85 6.80
N ASP A 2 9.48 9.88 6.68
CA ASP A 2 9.81 10.78 7.80
C ASP A 2 8.65 11.70 8.23
N CYS A 3 7.61 11.85 7.40
CA CYS A 3 6.37 12.55 7.79
C CYS A 3 5.58 11.84 8.90
N TYR A 4 5.71 10.52 9.06
CA TYR A 4 4.90 9.75 10.02
C TYR A 4 5.55 9.71 11.40
N THR A 5 6.89 9.72 11.44
CA THR A 5 7.68 9.76 12.67
C THR A 5 7.70 11.15 13.32
N SER A 6 7.46 12.23 12.56
CA SER A 6 7.40 13.60 13.12
C SER A 6 6.08 13.92 13.83
N VAL A 7 4.97 13.26 13.48
CA VAL A 7 3.64 13.53 14.04
C VAL A 7 3.34 12.69 15.30
N GLY A 8 4.05 11.57 15.48
CA GLY A 8 3.99 10.76 16.69
C GLY A 8 2.61 10.13 16.97
N PRO A 9 2.41 9.56 18.19
CA PRO A 9 1.17 8.84 18.58
C PRO A 9 -0.10 9.69 18.50
N ALA A 10 0.04 11.02 18.50
CA ALA A 10 -1.08 11.96 18.39
C ALA A 10 -1.82 11.85 17.05
N SER A 11 -1.14 11.43 15.96
CA SER A 11 -1.78 11.18 14.66
C SER A 11 -2.91 10.15 14.74
N HIS A 12 -2.69 9.05 15.46
CA HIS A 12 -3.68 8.01 15.67
C HIS A 12 -4.82 8.47 16.60
N ALA A 13 -4.51 9.25 17.64
CA ALA A 13 -5.53 9.77 18.56
C ALA A 13 -6.44 10.79 17.88
N ILE A 14 -5.88 11.68 17.05
CA ILE A 14 -6.64 12.64 16.23
C ILE A 14 -7.46 11.90 15.17
N GLY A 15 -6.86 10.95 14.45
CA GLY A 15 -7.56 10.12 13.47
C GLY A 15 -8.67 9.26 14.07
N ALA A 16 -8.49 8.72 15.28
CA ALA A 16 -9.50 7.94 15.98
C ALA A 16 -10.64 8.80 16.53
N ALA A 17 -10.35 10.00 17.04
CA ALA A 17 -11.37 10.96 17.48
C ALA A 17 -12.19 11.51 16.29
N LEU A 18 -11.56 11.65 15.13
CA LEU A 18 -12.17 12.12 13.89
C LEU A 18 -12.91 11.01 13.12
N LYS A 19 -12.59 9.73 13.33
CA LYS A 19 -13.27 8.56 12.72
C LYS A 19 -14.75 8.41 13.10
N SER A 20 -15.26 9.19 14.05
CA SER A 20 -16.69 9.25 14.37
C SER A 20 -17.49 10.17 13.42
N ASP A 21 -16.85 10.78 12.42
CA ASP A 21 -17.46 11.73 11.49
C ASP A 21 -17.35 11.23 10.04
N ALA A 22 -18.48 11.12 9.33
CA ALA A 22 -18.54 10.63 7.95
C ALA A 22 -17.69 11.46 6.97
N GLN A 23 -17.42 12.73 7.30
CA GLN A 23 -16.53 13.62 6.55
C GLN A 23 -15.08 13.13 6.56
N MET A 24 -14.65 12.50 7.66
CA MET A 24 -13.27 12.01 7.82
C MET A 24 -13.05 10.69 7.10
N ASP A 25 -14.08 9.84 7.04
CA ASP A 25 -14.09 8.66 6.18
C ASP A 25 -14.10 9.02 4.69
N ALA A 26 -14.77 10.12 4.31
CA ALA A 26 -14.75 10.63 2.94
C ALA A 26 -13.37 11.19 2.58
N TYR A 27 -12.78 11.99 3.47
CA TYR A 27 -11.43 12.54 3.30
C TYR A 27 -10.37 11.43 3.22
N GLN A 28 -10.44 10.43 4.09
CA GLN A 28 -9.52 9.28 4.05
C GLN A 28 -9.65 8.52 2.72
N ARG A 29 -10.88 8.33 2.22
CA ARG A 29 -11.11 7.70 0.91
C ARG A 29 -10.51 8.53 -0.22
N GLU A 30 -10.76 9.83 -0.27
CA GLU A 30 -10.20 10.73 -1.28
C GLU A 30 -8.67 10.71 -1.26
N MET A 31 -8.08 10.75 -0.08
CA MET A 31 -6.62 10.67 0.09
C MET A 31 -6.05 9.34 -0.44
N ILE A 32 -6.69 8.21 -0.12
CA ILE A 32 -6.28 6.89 -0.62
C ILE A 32 -6.45 6.83 -2.14
N GLU A 33 -7.55 7.33 -2.69
CA GLU A 33 -7.79 7.39 -4.14
C GLU A 33 -6.71 8.21 -4.86
N GLY A 34 -6.29 9.34 -4.29
CA GLY A 34 -5.18 10.13 -4.80
C GLY A 34 -3.85 9.38 -4.78
N HIS A 35 -3.55 8.65 -3.71
CA HIS A 35 -2.36 7.79 -3.65
C HIS A 35 -2.41 6.66 -4.68
N VAL A 36 -3.57 6.02 -4.84
CA VAL A 36 -3.76 4.96 -5.84
C VAL A 36 -3.53 5.52 -7.24
N ALA A 37 -4.09 6.68 -7.57
CA ALA A 37 -3.91 7.32 -8.87
C ALA A 37 -2.43 7.59 -9.17
N PHE A 38 -1.71 8.18 -8.21
CA PHE A 38 -0.27 8.43 -8.33
C PHE A 38 0.53 7.13 -8.52
N TYR A 39 0.23 6.08 -7.73
CA TYR A 39 0.91 4.80 -7.87
C TYR A 39 0.65 4.15 -9.23
N VAL A 40 -0.59 4.21 -9.73
CA VAL A 40 -0.93 3.67 -11.05
C VAL A 40 -0.17 4.41 -12.15
N GLU A 41 -0.12 5.74 -12.12
CA GLU A 41 0.60 6.54 -13.12
C GLU A 41 2.09 6.15 -13.21
N VAL A 42 2.72 5.89 -12.06
CA VAL A 42 4.14 5.51 -12.00
C VAL A 42 4.38 4.04 -12.39
N LEU A 43 3.47 3.14 -12.01
CA LEU A 43 3.70 1.70 -12.07
C LEU A 43 3.10 1.02 -13.30
N GLU A 44 2.05 1.59 -13.91
CA GLU A 44 1.44 1.07 -15.13
C GLU A 44 2.46 0.90 -16.27
N PRO A 45 3.34 1.89 -16.58
CA PRO A 45 4.31 1.74 -17.68
C PRO A 45 5.37 0.66 -17.43
N LEU A 46 5.52 0.21 -16.18
CA LEU A 46 6.53 -0.76 -15.74
C LEU A 46 5.96 -2.17 -15.61
N SER A 47 4.64 -2.31 -15.78
CA SER A 47 3.89 -3.54 -15.56
C SER A 47 3.37 -4.08 -16.89
N PRO A 48 3.43 -5.41 -17.13
CA PRO A 48 2.81 -6.04 -18.29
C PRO A 48 1.31 -6.29 -18.12
N LEU A 49 0.73 -5.91 -16.98
CA LEU A 49 -0.65 -6.18 -16.62
C LEU A 49 -1.61 -5.11 -17.17
N PRO A 50 -2.90 -5.45 -17.37
CA PRO A 50 -3.93 -4.45 -17.65
C PRO A 50 -4.00 -3.39 -16.54
N GLN A 51 -4.30 -2.15 -16.92
CA GLN A 51 -4.37 -1.00 -16.00
C GLN A 51 -5.31 -1.25 -14.80
N GLU A 52 -6.46 -1.91 -15.02
CA GLU A 52 -7.41 -2.23 -13.94
C GLU A 52 -6.79 -3.17 -12.89
N ASP A 53 -5.96 -4.13 -13.31
CA ASP A 53 -5.27 -5.03 -12.42
C ASP A 53 -4.13 -4.31 -11.69
N VAL A 54 -3.39 -3.42 -12.37
CA VAL A 54 -2.41 -2.54 -11.72
C VAL A 54 -3.07 -1.71 -10.63
N ARG A 55 -4.23 -1.10 -10.92
CA ARG A 55 -5.00 -0.31 -9.94
C ARG A 55 -5.37 -1.13 -8.70
N ARG A 56 -5.93 -2.33 -8.88
CA ARG A 56 -6.30 -3.20 -7.75
C ARG A 56 -5.07 -3.60 -6.92
N ARG A 57 -3.94 -3.88 -7.56
CA ARG A 57 -2.70 -4.22 -6.86
C ARG A 57 -2.11 -3.02 -6.12
N CYS A 58 -2.18 -1.81 -6.68
CA CYS A 58 -1.81 -0.56 -5.99
C CYS A 58 -2.63 -0.33 -4.71
N VAL A 59 -3.94 -0.59 -4.73
CA VAL A 59 -4.79 -0.52 -3.52
C VAL A 59 -4.24 -1.45 -2.42
N GLY A 60 -3.93 -2.71 -2.76
CA GLY A 60 -3.38 -3.66 -1.80
C GLY A 60 -1.99 -3.28 -1.28
N ILE A 61 -1.12 -2.74 -2.15
CA ILE A 61 0.22 -2.25 -1.79
C ILE A 61 0.12 -1.09 -0.78
N ILE A 62 -0.80 -0.15 -1.00
CA ILE A 62 -1.03 0.98 -0.09
C ILE A 62 -1.52 0.49 1.27
N GLY A 63 -2.48 -0.45 1.29
CA GLY A 63 -2.93 -1.06 2.55
C GLY A 63 -1.80 -1.78 3.31
N ALA A 64 -0.91 -2.49 2.60
CA ALA A 64 0.27 -3.09 3.20
C ALA A 64 1.24 -2.04 3.77
N ALA A 65 1.46 -0.93 3.05
CA ALA A 65 2.30 0.17 3.51
C ALA A 65 1.75 0.83 4.78
N GLU A 66 0.44 1.02 4.88
CA GLU A 66 -0.23 1.54 6.08
C GLU A 66 -0.03 0.59 7.28
N ALA A 67 -0.24 -0.71 7.08
CA ALA A 67 -0.06 -1.71 8.14
C ALA A 67 1.40 -1.77 8.64
N LEU A 68 2.37 -1.76 7.72
CA LEU A 68 3.80 -1.73 8.07
C LEU A 68 4.18 -0.44 8.79
N SER A 69 3.62 0.71 8.38
CA SER A 69 3.83 1.98 9.07
C SER A 69 3.30 1.96 10.50
N ALA A 70 2.18 1.26 10.74
CA ALA A 70 1.63 1.09 12.08
C ALA A 70 2.48 0.16 12.97
N GLU A 71 3.15 -0.86 12.41
CA GLU A 71 4.15 -1.66 13.13
C GLU A 71 5.38 -0.81 13.49
N MET A 72 5.84 0.04 12.57
CA MET A 72 6.98 0.95 12.81
C MET A 72 6.70 1.96 13.93
N VAL A 73 5.51 2.57 13.97
CA VAL A 73 5.14 3.51 15.04
C VAL A 73 5.10 2.84 16.42
N ARG A 74 4.74 1.55 16.47
CA ARG A 74 4.80 0.76 17.71
C ARG A 74 6.22 0.30 18.06
N GLY A 75 7.22 0.59 17.24
CA GLY A 75 8.60 0.15 17.42
C GLY A 75 8.81 -1.34 17.15
N ALA A 76 7.85 -2.01 16.51
CA ALA A 76 7.91 -3.44 16.20
C ALA A 76 8.72 -3.75 14.93
N ALA A 77 8.98 -2.74 14.09
CA ALA A 77 9.82 -2.84 12.91
C ALA A 77 10.60 -1.54 12.68
N THR A 78 11.82 -1.67 12.18
CA THR A 78 12.63 -0.54 11.69
C THR A 78 12.13 -0.04 10.32
N LYS A 79 12.57 1.15 9.94
CA LYS A 79 12.28 1.73 8.61
C LYS A 79 12.81 0.84 7.49
N GLU A 80 14.01 0.30 7.67
CA GLU A 80 14.67 -0.59 6.72
C GLU A 80 13.90 -1.91 6.55
N GLU A 81 13.40 -2.49 7.66
CA GLU A 81 12.58 -3.71 7.62
C GLU A 81 11.21 -3.47 6.97
N GLY A 82 10.55 -2.35 7.29
CA GLY A 82 9.29 -1.97 6.65
C GLY A 82 9.45 -1.74 5.15
N ALA A 83 10.49 -1.00 4.74
CA ALA A 83 10.77 -0.74 3.32
C ALA A 83 11.07 -2.03 2.55
N ARG A 84 11.89 -2.91 3.12
CA ARG A 84 12.20 -4.22 2.52
C ARG A 84 10.95 -5.08 2.38
N SER A 85 10.12 -5.12 3.41
CA SER A 85 8.88 -5.90 3.43
C SER A 85 7.85 -5.38 2.41
N LEU A 86 7.83 -4.06 2.13
CA LEU A 86 6.96 -3.46 1.13
C LEU A 86 7.49 -3.62 -0.31
N ALA A 87 8.81 -3.67 -0.50
CA ALA A 87 9.40 -3.85 -1.83
C ALA A 87 9.02 -5.20 -2.47
N THR A 88 8.95 -6.27 -1.68
CA THR A 88 8.59 -7.62 -2.17
C THR A 88 7.21 -7.70 -2.82
N PRO A 89 6.10 -7.25 -2.21
CA PRO A 89 4.79 -7.23 -2.86
C PRO A 89 4.77 -6.30 -4.07
N ILE A 90 5.42 -5.14 -4.04
CA ILE A 90 5.49 -4.25 -5.22
C ILE A 90 6.08 -4.99 -6.43
N ILE A 91 7.22 -5.66 -6.25
CA ILE A 91 7.90 -6.37 -7.35
C ILE A 91 7.08 -7.59 -7.79
N SER A 92 6.66 -8.44 -6.84
CA SER A 92 5.96 -9.69 -7.16
C SER A 92 4.58 -9.47 -7.76
N TRP A 93 3.85 -8.47 -7.26
CA TRP A 93 2.50 -8.15 -7.74
C TRP A 93 2.53 -7.32 -9.01
N LEU A 94 3.63 -6.73 -9.46
CA LEU A 94 3.64 -6.01 -10.74
C LEU A 94 4.38 -6.76 -11.84
N SER A 95 4.94 -7.91 -11.50
CA SER A 95 5.52 -8.83 -12.48
C SER A 95 4.46 -9.58 -13.26
N ALA A 96 4.81 -10.03 -14.46
CA ALA A 96 3.98 -10.94 -15.24
C ALA A 96 3.58 -12.16 -14.38
N PRO A 97 2.35 -12.67 -14.48
CA PRO A 97 2.00 -13.92 -13.84
C PRO A 97 2.99 -14.98 -14.32
N THR A 98 3.64 -15.67 -13.37
CA THR A 98 4.48 -16.82 -13.71
C THR A 98 3.61 -17.80 -14.46
N PRO A 99 3.93 -18.17 -15.72
CA PRO A 99 3.12 -19.11 -16.46
C PRO A 99 3.09 -20.43 -15.67
N SER A 100 1.91 -20.79 -15.19
CA SER A 100 1.66 -22.07 -14.54
C SER A 100 1.74 -23.16 -15.62
N TYR A 101 2.94 -23.67 -15.89
CA TYR A 101 3.10 -24.90 -16.65
C TYR A 101 2.69 -26.07 -15.75
N ALA A 102 1.40 -26.40 -15.74
CA ALA A 102 0.96 -27.70 -15.24
C ALA A 102 1.33 -28.72 -16.33
N PRO A 103 2.14 -29.76 -16.05
CA PRO A 103 2.31 -30.84 -17.01
C PRO A 103 0.98 -31.59 -17.13
N GLU A 104 0.39 -31.59 -18.33
CA GLU A 104 -0.63 -32.58 -18.68
C GLU A 104 0.02 -33.96 -18.56
N LEU A 105 -0.41 -34.74 -17.57
CA LEU A 105 -0.02 -36.14 -17.42
C LEU A 105 -0.75 -36.97 -18.50
N PRO A 106 -0.06 -37.93 -19.15
CA PRO A 106 -0.63 -38.81 -20.17
C PRO A 106 -1.64 -39.82 -19.60
#